data_AF-R1CTM3-F1
#
_entry.id   AF-R1CTM3-F1
#
_cell.length_a   1.000
_cell.length_b   1.000
_cell.length_c   1.000
_cell.angle_alpha   90.00
_cell.angle_beta   90.00
_cell.angle_gamma   90.00
#
_symmetry.space_group_name_H-M   'P 1'
#
loop_
_entity.id
_entity.type
_entity.pdbx_description
1 polymer ?
#
loop_
_entity_poly.entity_id
_entity_poly.type
_entity_poly.pdbx_seq_one_letter_code
_entity_poly.pdbx_strand_id
1 'polypeptide(L)'
;MVVFGLIGFFTFPIINVLYPIPAIVLGYRQDVKYSVLAVIASGILIGILTNILTGVFLLIGYGALGIVLAYMISKKYKPYKILLAGTVTSLVSTLIVIYVIQIVTGVQFVEQLNNLFTESLDIQIKFMESMGLSNYELSTMKEMFNNTIKLILTLVPTLIIITAVFTSYICYWISLAVLKRMRYNVPSIPKFKNFRLPNNIIFGVAIIFLATFMLKYINLVDYGTVFSNVVVLTFFIFFMQGMAVISFFMDKVNMNRVIKVILVVFVLLYSPLMILISLMGLTDSIFNLRKLGNV
;
A
#
# COMPACT_ATOMS: atom_id res chain seq x y z
N MET A 1 14.12 5.73 -14.63
CA MET A 1 12.72 5.25 -14.73
C MET A 1 12.67 3.95 -15.49
N VAL A 2 13.13 3.94 -16.76
CA VAL A 2 13.16 2.75 -17.62
C VAL A 2 13.80 1.54 -16.93
N VAL A 3 14.96 1.72 -16.29
CA VAL A 3 15.64 0.64 -15.53
C VAL A 3 14.73 0.02 -14.46
N PHE A 4 14.06 0.83 -13.63
CA PHE A 4 13.14 0.30 -12.61
C PHE A 4 11.95 -0.43 -13.23
N GLY A 5 11.41 0.09 -14.34
CA GLY A 5 10.32 -0.55 -15.07
C GLY A 5 10.71 -1.89 -15.67
N LEU A 6 11.90 -2.00 -16.27
CA LEU A 6 12.40 -3.25 -16.85
C LEU A 6 12.74 -4.28 -15.77
N ILE A 7 13.40 -3.86 -14.69
CA ILE A 7 13.69 -4.75 -13.56
C ILE A 7 12.37 -5.25 -12.96
N GLY A 8 11.39 -4.37 -12.77
CA GLY A 8 10.09 -4.77 -12.24
C GLY A 8 9.34 -5.73 -13.15
N PHE A 9 9.45 -5.55 -14.47
CA PHE A 9 8.83 -6.45 -15.46
C PHE A 9 9.50 -7.84 -15.50
N PHE A 10 10.83 -7.90 -15.56
CA PHE A 10 11.55 -9.17 -15.77
C PHE A 10 11.87 -9.94 -14.48
N THR A 11 11.90 -9.28 -13.31
CA THR A 11 12.34 -9.91 -12.05
C THR A 11 11.32 -9.84 -10.93
N PHE A 12 11.06 -8.64 -10.40
CA PHE A 12 10.22 -8.46 -9.20
C PHE A 12 9.26 -7.28 -9.38
N PRO A 13 7.96 -7.52 -9.60
CA PRO A 13 6.96 -6.47 -9.84
C PRO A 13 6.94 -5.38 -8.77
N ILE A 14 7.30 -5.70 -7.52
CA ILE A 14 7.36 -4.76 -6.40
C ILE A 14 8.34 -3.60 -6.62
N ILE A 15 9.36 -3.78 -7.48
CA ILE A 15 10.35 -2.74 -7.81
C ILE A 15 9.70 -1.60 -8.62
N ASN A 16 8.57 -1.84 -9.29
CA ASN A 16 7.85 -0.80 -10.04
C ASN A 16 7.34 0.35 -9.14
N VAL A 17 7.20 0.14 -7.83
CA VAL A 17 6.92 1.23 -6.87
C VAL A 17 8.01 2.31 -6.89
N LEU A 18 9.23 1.99 -7.33
CA LEU A 18 10.34 2.94 -7.47
C LEU A 18 10.33 3.71 -8.80
N TYR A 19 9.52 3.28 -9.77
CA TYR A 19 9.40 3.90 -11.09
C TYR A 19 9.17 5.42 -11.07
N PRO A 20 8.27 6.00 -10.24
CA PRO A 20 8.01 7.44 -10.26
C PRO A 20 9.14 8.29 -9.64
N ILE A 21 10.05 7.70 -8.86
CA ILE A 21 11.05 8.44 -8.07
C ILE A 21 11.95 9.33 -8.94
N PRO A 22 12.55 8.84 -10.05
CA PRO A 22 13.37 9.71 -10.89
C PRO A 22 12.59 10.84 -11.55
N ALA A 23 11.31 10.64 -11.90
CA ALA A 23 10.43 11.70 -12.41
C ALA A 23 10.17 12.77 -11.33
N ILE A 24 9.99 12.36 -10.08
CA ILE A 24 9.81 13.27 -8.94
C ILE A 24 11.07 14.12 -8.75
N VAL A 25 12.24 13.47 -8.74
CA VAL A 25 13.53 14.16 -8.58
C VAL A 25 13.77 15.14 -9.73
N LEU A 26 13.51 14.73 -10.98
CA LEU A 26 13.69 15.61 -12.15
C LEU A 26 12.75 16.81 -12.11
N GLY A 27 11.47 16.58 -11.79
CA GLY A 27 10.47 17.64 -11.70
C GLY A 27 10.72 18.63 -10.57
N TYR A 28 11.34 18.19 -9.48
CA TYR A 28 11.78 19.08 -8.41
C TYR A 28 12.99 19.95 -8.83
N ARG A 29 13.92 19.39 -9.61
CA ARG A 29 15.19 20.06 -9.97
C ARG A 29 15.04 21.13 -11.04
N GLN A 30 14.15 20.89 -12.00
CA GLN A 30 13.99 21.76 -13.16
C GLN A 30 12.59 22.38 -13.14
N ASP A 31 11.59 21.57 -13.51
CA ASP A 31 10.18 21.93 -13.50
C ASP A 31 9.34 20.67 -13.74
N VAL A 32 8.06 20.73 -13.35
CA VAL A 32 7.12 19.61 -13.54
C VAL A 32 6.96 19.20 -15.01
N LYS A 33 7.17 20.14 -15.95
CA LYS A 33 7.16 19.84 -17.39
C LYS A 33 8.16 18.74 -17.76
N TYR A 34 9.35 18.76 -17.18
CA TYR A 34 10.36 17.73 -17.41
C TYR A 34 9.99 16.39 -16.76
N SER A 35 9.26 16.42 -15.64
CA SER A 35 8.68 15.21 -15.03
C SER A 35 7.70 14.53 -15.99
N VAL A 36 6.79 15.30 -16.60
CA VAL A 36 5.81 14.82 -17.58
C VAL A 36 6.53 14.22 -18.80
N LEU A 37 7.50 14.93 -19.37
CA LEU A 37 8.28 14.45 -20.51
C LEU A 37 9.03 13.16 -20.18
N ALA A 38 9.65 13.06 -19.00
CA ALA A 38 10.37 11.86 -18.58
C ALA A 38 9.43 10.66 -18.39
N VAL A 39 8.25 10.87 -17.81
CA VAL A 39 7.21 9.83 -17.69
C VAL A 39 6.83 9.33 -19.09
N ILE A 40 6.41 10.21 -19.99
CA ILE A 40 6.01 9.86 -21.36
C ILE A 40 7.13 9.13 -22.11
N ALA A 41 8.34 9.70 -22.14
CA ALA A 41 9.48 9.10 -22.82
C ALA A 41 9.82 7.71 -22.25
N SER A 42 9.77 7.56 -20.92
CA SER A 42 10.06 6.26 -20.30
C SER A 42 8.97 5.22 -20.57
N GLY A 43 7.70 5.61 -20.64
CA GLY A 43 6.61 4.72 -21.02
C GLY A 43 6.72 4.23 -22.46
N ILE A 44 7.04 5.13 -23.40
CA ILE A 44 7.27 4.78 -24.81
C ILE A 44 8.45 3.81 -24.91
N LEU A 45 9.58 4.13 -24.27
CA LEU A 45 10.77 3.28 -24.30
C LEU A 45 10.50 1.88 -23.71
N ILE A 46 9.78 1.80 -22.59
CA ILE A 46 9.40 0.49 -22.03
C ILE A 46 8.46 -0.24 -22.98
N GLY A 47 7.49 0.47 -23.59
CA GLY A 47 6.58 -0.11 -24.57
C GLY A 47 7.28 -0.74 -25.77
N ILE A 48 8.37 -0.11 -26.24
CA ILE A 48 9.22 -0.62 -27.32
C ILE A 48 10.06 -1.82 -26.86
N LEU A 49 10.60 -1.78 -25.63
CA LEU A 49 11.51 -2.81 -25.11
C LEU A 49 10.80 -4.06 -24.58
N THR A 50 9.52 -3.96 -24.21
CA THR A 50 8.72 -5.10 -23.70
C THR A 50 7.48 -5.32 -24.56
N ASN A 51 6.42 -4.54 -24.34
CA ASN A 51 5.22 -4.49 -25.15
C ASN A 51 4.43 -3.21 -24.84
N ILE A 52 3.61 -2.77 -25.80
CA ILE A 52 2.85 -1.53 -25.71
C ILE A 52 1.98 -1.45 -24.45
N LEU A 53 1.33 -2.56 -24.06
CA LEU A 53 0.45 -2.62 -22.90
C LEU A 53 1.20 -2.35 -21.59
N THR A 54 2.40 -2.91 -21.45
CA THR A 54 3.25 -2.73 -20.26
C THR A 54 3.70 -1.29 -20.12
N GLY A 55 4.10 -0.66 -21.24
CA GLY A 55 4.41 0.77 -21.27
C GLY A 55 3.24 1.63 -20.82
N VAL A 56 2.04 1.34 -21.34
CA VAL A 56 0.79 2.04 -20.99
C VAL A 56 0.42 1.82 -19.51
N PHE A 57 0.52 0.60 -18.99
CA PHE A 57 0.19 0.31 -17.60
C PHE A 57 1.13 1.02 -16.61
N LEU A 58 2.43 1.10 -16.90
CA LEU A 58 3.36 1.84 -16.05
C LEU A 58 3.11 3.36 -16.10
N LEU A 59 2.77 3.89 -17.28
CA LEU A 59 2.39 5.30 -17.44
C LEU A 59 1.15 5.65 -16.60
N ILE A 60 0.09 4.86 -16.73
CA ILE A 60 -1.17 5.12 -16.01
C ILE A 60 -1.00 4.84 -14.52
N GLY A 61 -0.43 3.69 -14.17
CA GLY A 61 -0.31 3.18 -12.81
C GLY A 61 0.63 4.00 -11.92
N TYR A 62 1.74 4.50 -12.48
CA TYR A 62 2.78 5.17 -11.68
C TYR A 62 3.17 6.56 -12.21
N GLY A 63 2.94 6.85 -13.49
CA GLY A 63 3.34 8.12 -14.10
C GLY A 63 2.65 9.33 -13.48
N ALA A 64 1.32 9.26 -13.30
CA ALA A 64 0.54 10.33 -12.67
C ALA A 64 1.00 10.62 -11.24
N LEU A 65 1.29 9.57 -10.46
CA LEU A 65 1.83 9.69 -9.11
C LEU A 65 3.16 10.46 -9.10
N GLY A 66 4.06 10.15 -10.04
CA GLY A 66 5.33 10.84 -10.19
C GLY A 66 5.16 12.34 -10.46
N ILE A 67 4.24 12.71 -11.34
CA ILE A 67 3.96 14.10 -11.72
C ILE A 67 3.36 14.89 -10.53
N VAL A 68 2.34 14.32 -9.87
CA VAL A 68 1.67 14.98 -8.73
C VAL A 68 2.63 15.19 -7.58
N LEU A 69 3.42 14.17 -7.21
CA LEU A 69 4.43 14.30 -6.17
C LEU A 69 5.52 15.30 -6.56
N ALA A 70 5.99 15.31 -7.82
CA ALA A 70 6.94 16.31 -8.31
C ALA A 70 6.41 17.74 -8.13
N TYR A 71 5.17 17.99 -8.52
CA TYR A 71 4.51 19.30 -8.38
C TYR A 71 4.38 19.72 -6.92
N MET A 72 3.85 18.85 -6.06
CA MET A 72 3.58 19.26 -4.68
C MET A 72 4.86 19.39 -3.83
N ILE A 73 5.88 18.58 -4.10
CA ILE A 73 7.17 18.69 -3.41
C ILE A 73 7.91 19.95 -3.87
N SER A 74 7.93 20.25 -5.18
CA SER A 74 8.57 21.47 -5.71
C SER A 74 7.92 22.76 -5.16
N LYS A 75 6.60 22.76 -5.00
CA LYS A 75 5.84 23.84 -4.36
C LYS A 75 5.89 23.86 -2.82
N LYS A 76 6.65 22.95 -2.19
CA LYS A 76 6.84 22.87 -0.73
C LYS A 76 5.53 22.82 0.08
N TYR A 77 4.53 22.10 -0.42
CA TYR A 77 3.30 21.86 0.34
C TYR A 77 3.58 21.11 1.65
N LYS A 78 2.66 21.21 2.63
CA LYS A 78 2.77 20.49 3.90
C LYS A 78 2.76 18.97 3.66
N PRO A 79 3.56 18.15 4.38
CA PRO A 79 3.70 16.71 4.12
C PRO A 79 2.39 15.92 4.07
N TYR A 80 1.43 16.24 4.95
CA TYR A 80 0.13 15.55 4.96
C TYR A 80 -0.68 15.80 3.68
N LYS A 81 -0.58 17.01 3.08
CA LYS A 81 -1.25 17.31 1.80
C LYS A 81 -0.62 16.53 0.65
N ILE A 82 0.71 16.42 0.66
CA ILE A 82 1.47 15.67 -0.35
C ILE A 82 1.11 14.19 -0.28
N LEU A 83 1.11 13.60 0.92
CA LEU A 83 0.75 12.20 1.12
C LEU A 83 -0.70 11.90 0.77
N LEU A 84 -1.64 12.80 1.12
CA LEU A 84 -3.05 12.64 0.76
C LEU A 84 -3.24 12.67 -0.75
N ALA A 85 -2.69 13.68 -1.44
CA ALA A 85 -2.79 13.79 -2.89
C ALA A 85 -2.10 12.62 -3.62
N GLY A 86 -0.93 12.20 -3.14
CA GLY A 86 -0.23 11.03 -3.68
C GLY A 86 -1.02 9.74 -3.47
N THR A 87 -1.64 9.55 -2.31
CA THR A 87 -2.50 8.38 -2.03
C THR A 87 -3.70 8.37 -2.97
N VAL A 88 -4.41 9.50 -3.11
CA VAL A 88 -5.56 9.62 -4.02
C VAL A 88 -5.13 9.37 -5.46
N THR A 89 -4.01 9.95 -5.89
CA THR A 89 -3.49 9.75 -7.26
C THR A 89 -3.14 8.28 -7.50
N SER A 90 -2.43 7.64 -6.56
CA SER A 90 -2.05 6.23 -6.64
C SER A 90 -3.28 5.31 -6.69
N LEU A 91 -4.28 5.60 -5.87
CA LEU A 91 -5.54 4.85 -5.83
C LEU A 91 -6.30 4.98 -7.15
N VAL A 92 -6.49 6.22 -7.65
CA VAL A 92 -7.17 6.47 -8.92
C VAL A 92 -6.42 5.83 -10.08
N SER A 93 -5.10 5.99 -10.14
CA SER A 93 -4.24 5.34 -11.14
C SER A 93 -4.40 3.82 -11.13
N THR A 94 -4.42 3.20 -9.95
CA THR A 94 -4.59 1.75 -9.80
C THR A 94 -5.98 1.31 -10.28
N LEU A 95 -7.04 2.04 -9.92
CA LEU A 95 -8.39 1.76 -10.38
C LEU A 95 -8.53 1.90 -11.90
N ILE A 96 -7.89 2.90 -12.51
CA ILE A 96 -7.87 3.05 -13.98
C ILE A 96 -7.14 1.87 -14.62
N VAL A 97 -6.00 1.44 -14.08
CA VAL A 97 -5.28 0.26 -14.60
C VAL A 97 -6.16 -0.99 -14.52
N ILE A 98 -6.82 -1.22 -13.39
CA ILE A 98 -7.76 -2.35 -13.21
C ILE A 98 -8.88 -2.29 -14.26
N TYR A 99 -9.47 -1.11 -14.48
CA TYR A 99 -10.53 -0.92 -15.46
C TYR A 99 -10.05 -1.17 -16.90
N VAL A 100 -8.86 -0.69 -17.26
CA VAL A 100 -8.27 -0.94 -18.59
C VAL A 100 -7.99 -2.44 -18.79
N ILE A 101 -7.45 -3.13 -17.78
CA ILE A 101 -7.23 -4.58 -17.83
C ILE A 101 -8.56 -5.30 -18.09
N GLN A 102 -9.62 -4.93 -17.38
CA GLN A 102 -10.94 -5.52 -17.55
C GLN A 102 -11.49 -5.32 -18.98
N ILE A 103 -11.31 -4.14 -19.58
CA ILE A 103 -11.71 -3.89 -20.98
C ILE A 103 -10.91 -4.75 -21.95
N VAL A 104 -9.58 -4.82 -21.78
CA VAL A 104 -8.68 -5.53 -22.70
C VAL A 104 -8.90 -7.03 -22.66
N THR A 105 -9.15 -7.58 -21.48
CA THR A 105 -9.28 -9.03 -21.25
C THR A 105 -10.72 -9.53 -21.32
N GLY A 106 -11.71 -8.66 -21.13
CA GLY A 106 -13.13 -9.02 -21.04
C GLY A 106 -13.53 -9.72 -19.74
N VAL A 107 -12.61 -9.90 -18.79
CA VAL A 107 -12.84 -10.63 -17.52
C VAL A 107 -12.77 -9.66 -16.35
N GLN A 108 -13.64 -9.85 -15.36
CA GLN A 108 -13.62 -9.04 -14.15
C GLN A 108 -12.33 -9.25 -13.36
N PHE A 109 -11.78 -8.18 -12.79
CA PHE A 109 -10.50 -8.24 -12.06
C PHE A 109 -10.49 -9.24 -10.90
N VAL A 110 -11.58 -9.31 -10.13
CA VAL A 110 -11.71 -10.26 -9.01
C VAL A 110 -11.75 -11.71 -9.51
N GLU A 111 -12.41 -11.95 -10.65
CA GLU A 111 -12.47 -13.27 -11.28
C GLU A 111 -11.11 -13.71 -11.82
N GLN A 112 -10.34 -12.79 -12.42
CA GLN A 112 -8.96 -13.06 -12.82
C GLN A 112 -8.09 -13.47 -11.64
N LEU A 113 -8.17 -12.74 -10.52
CA LEU A 113 -7.45 -13.10 -9.30
C LEU A 113 -7.89 -14.47 -8.79
N ASN A 114 -9.19 -14.76 -8.80
CA ASN A 114 -9.70 -16.06 -8.39
C ASN A 114 -9.11 -17.19 -9.25
N ASN A 115 -9.13 -17.05 -10.58
CA ASN A 115 -8.59 -18.04 -11.50
C ASN A 115 -7.09 -18.27 -11.26
N LEU A 116 -6.31 -17.20 -11.10
CA LEU A 116 -4.88 -17.28 -10.78
C LEU A 116 -4.62 -18.05 -9.48
N PHE A 117 -5.42 -17.78 -8.43
CA PHE A 117 -5.28 -18.51 -7.18
C PHE A 117 -5.71 -19.98 -7.31
N THR A 118 -6.83 -20.27 -7.99
CA THR A 118 -7.31 -21.65 -8.19
C THR A 118 -6.31 -22.48 -9.00
N GLU A 119 -5.76 -21.94 -10.09
CA GLU A 119 -4.70 -22.62 -10.86
C GLU A 119 -3.48 -22.91 -10.00
N SER A 120 -3.07 -21.94 -9.16
CA SER A 120 -1.95 -22.11 -8.23
C SER A 120 -2.22 -23.18 -7.17
N LEU A 121 -3.48 -23.33 -6.72
CA LEU A 121 -3.86 -24.42 -5.82
C LEU A 121 -3.85 -25.77 -6.51
N ASP A 122 -4.36 -25.87 -7.73
CA ASP A 122 -4.40 -27.14 -8.46
C ASP A 122 -2.99 -27.67 -8.72
N ILE A 123 -2.02 -26.80 -9.00
CA ILE A 123 -0.60 -27.17 -9.10
C ILE A 123 -0.07 -27.71 -7.76
N GLN A 124 -0.37 -27.03 -6.65
CA GLN A 124 0.06 -27.45 -5.31
C GLN A 124 -0.56 -28.80 -4.89
N ILE A 125 -1.86 -29.00 -5.17
CA ILE A 125 -2.56 -30.24 -4.86
C ILE A 125 -1.95 -31.40 -5.64
N LYS A 126 -1.69 -31.25 -6.95
CA LYS A 126 -1.03 -32.29 -7.76
C LYS A 126 0.36 -32.63 -7.25
N PHE A 127 1.12 -31.63 -6.81
CA PHE A 127 2.43 -31.85 -6.19
C PHE A 127 2.30 -32.65 -4.89
N MET A 128 1.35 -32.30 -4.03
CA MET A 128 1.13 -33.01 -2.75
C MET A 128 0.58 -34.43 -2.95
N GLU A 129 -0.29 -34.64 -3.94
CA GLU A 129 -0.73 -35.96 -4.36
C GLU A 129 0.47 -36.83 -4.78
N SER A 130 1.42 -36.26 -5.52
CA SER A 130 2.67 -36.96 -5.89
C SER A 130 3.57 -37.31 -4.70
N MET A 131 3.40 -36.65 -3.55
CA MET A 131 4.10 -36.96 -2.30
C MET A 131 3.41 -38.04 -1.47
N GLY A 132 2.26 -38.56 -1.93
CA GLY A 132 1.54 -39.67 -1.28
C GLY A 132 0.60 -39.24 -0.15
N LEU A 133 0.16 -37.97 -0.12
CA LEU A 133 -0.85 -37.52 0.84
C LEU A 133 -2.19 -38.25 0.61
N SER A 134 -2.93 -38.50 1.68
CA SER A 134 -4.24 -39.13 1.60
C SER A 134 -5.29 -38.18 1.00
N ASN A 135 -6.34 -38.75 0.40
CA ASN A 135 -7.47 -37.97 -0.12
C ASN A 135 -8.14 -37.09 0.95
N TYR A 136 -8.17 -37.56 2.20
CA TYR A 136 -8.70 -36.79 3.32
C TYR A 136 -7.87 -35.53 3.60
N GLU A 137 -6.54 -35.67 3.67
CA GLU A 137 -5.63 -34.53 3.87
C GLU A 137 -5.73 -33.53 2.72
N LEU A 138 -5.69 -34.02 1.46
CA LEU A 138 -5.83 -33.18 0.28
C LEU A 138 -7.15 -32.40 0.27
N SER A 139 -8.26 -33.04 0.63
CA SER A 139 -9.58 -32.38 0.69
C SER A 139 -9.63 -31.29 1.77
N THR A 140 -9.07 -31.57 2.95
CA THR A 140 -9.03 -30.61 4.07
C THR A 140 -8.17 -29.40 3.70
N MET A 141 -7.02 -29.62 3.08
CA MET A 141 -6.16 -28.54 2.61
C MET A 141 -6.85 -27.70 1.53
N LYS A 142 -7.50 -28.34 0.56
CA LYS A 142 -8.25 -27.64 -0.50
C LYS A 142 -9.33 -26.73 0.09
N GLU A 143 -10.07 -27.20 1.08
CA GLU A 143 -11.08 -26.39 1.77
C GLU A 143 -10.47 -25.19 2.50
N MET A 144 -9.40 -25.40 3.26
CA MET A 144 -8.69 -24.32 3.95
C MET A 144 -8.17 -23.24 2.99
N PHE A 145 -7.58 -23.67 1.86
CA PHE A 145 -7.08 -22.76 0.84
C PHE A 145 -8.20 -22.00 0.14
N ASN A 146 -9.30 -22.66 -0.23
CA ASN A 146 -10.45 -22.00 -0.85
C ASN A 146 -11.07 -20.95 0.08
N ASN A 147 -11.18 -21.25 1.39
CA ASN A 147 -11.64 -20.29 2.38
C ASN A 147 -10.69 -19.09 2.49
N THR A 148 -9.37 -19.32 2.40
CA THR A 148 -8.36 -18.27 2.39
C THR A 148 -8.45 -17.39 1.15
N ILE A 149 -8.59 -17.98 -0.05
CA ILE A 149 -8.79 -17.24 -1.30
C ILE A 149 -10.04 -16.37 -1.20
N LYS A 150 -11.17 -16.94 -0.76
CA LYS A 150 -12.42 -16.20 -0.60
C LYS A 150 -12.25 -14.99 0.32
N LEU A 151 -11.51 -15.15 1.42
CA LEU A 151 -11.18 -14.04 2.33
C LEU A 151 -10.31 -12.99 1.64
N ILE A 152 -9.24 -13.39 0.95
CA ILE A 152 -8.36 -12.46 0.22
C ILE A 152 -9.15 -11.67 -0.84
N LEU A 153 -9.98 -12.35 -1.64
CA LEU A 153 -10.81 -11.73 -2.67
C LEU A 153 -11.80 -10.73 -2.07
N THR A 154 -12.39 -11.07 -0.91
CA THR A 154 -13.28 -10.17 -0.17
C THR A 154 -12.54 -8.89 0.26
N LEU A 155 -11.25 -8.98 0.60
CA LEU A 155 -10.42 -7.86 1.05
C LEU A 155 -9.70 -7.09 -0.06
N VAL A 156 -9.87 -7.46 -1.33
CA VAL A 156 -9.24 -6.77 -2.48
C VAL A 156 -9.42 -5.25 -2.43
N PRO A 157 -10.62 -4.69 -2.15
CA PRO A 157 -10.79 -3.24 -2.05
C PRO A 157 -9.87 -2.58 -1.01
N THR A 158 -9.81 -3.15 0.20
CA THR A 158 -8.91 -2.68 1.25
C THR A 158 -7.44 -2.83 0.88
N LEU A 159 -7.05 -3.94 0.23
CA LEU A 159 -5.68 -4.15 -0.23
C LEU A 159 -5.25 -3.10 -1.26
N ILE A 160 -6.14 -2.70 -2.17
CA ILE A 160 -5.89 -1.61 -3.13
C ILE A 160 -5.66 -0.28 -2.40
N ILE A 161 -6.47 0.03 -1.38
CA ILE A 161 -6.31 1.26 -0.59
C ILE A 161 -4.96 1.25 0.15
N ILE A 162 -4.65 0.14 0.83
CA ILE A 162 -3.41 -0.01 1.61
C ILE A 162 -2.18 0.12 0.70
N THR A 163 -2.18 -0.56 -0.45
CA THR A 163 -1.08 -0.49 -1.42
C THR A 163 -0.93 0.91 -2.02
N ALA A 164 -2.03 1.63 -2.25
CA ALA A 164 -1.98 3.02 -2.70
C ALA A 164 -1.31 3.95 -1.68
N VAL A 165 -1.65 3.81 -0.40
CA VAL A 165 -1.03 4.55 0.71
C VAL A 165 0.47 4.24 0.80
N PHE A 166 0.83 2.94 0.80
CA PHE A 166 2.23 2.53 0.87
C PHE A 166 3.05 3.04 -0.31
N THR A 167 2.53 2.91 -1.52
CA THR A 167 3.18 3.39 -2.75
C THR A 167 3.45 4.89 -2.63
N SER A 168 2.42 5.69 -2.31
CA SER A 168 2.59 7.13 -2.13
C SER A 168 3.62 7.48 -1.05
N TYR A 169 3.58 6.79 0.09
CA TYR A 169 4.50 7.03 1.20
C TYR A 169 5.96 6.69 0.84
N ILE A 170 6.19 5.53 0.23
CA ILE A 170 7.51 5.07 -0.21
C ILE A 170 8.08 6.03 -1.25
N CYS A 171 7.30 6.37 -2.28
CA CYS A 171 7.75 7.30 -3.32
C CYS A 171 8.09 8.67 -2.75
N TYR A 172 7.25 9.22 -1.87
CA TYR A 172 7.51 10.51 -1.21
C TYR A 172 8.79 10.46 -0.36
N TRP A 173 8.91 9.45 0.49
CA TRP A 173 10.02 9.34 1.45
C TRP A 173 11.37 9.13 0.75
N ILE A 174 11.43 8.20 -0.22
CA ILE A 174 12.66 7.96 -0.98
C ILE A 174 13.02 9.17 -1.84
N SER A 175 12.05 9.83 -2.48
CA SER A 175 12.31 11.03 -3.29
C SER A 175 12.94 12.15 -2.44
N LEU A 176 12.42 12.41 -1.24
CA LEU A 176 13.03 13.38 -0.34
C LEU A 176 14.43 12.95 0.13
N ALA A 177 14.64 11.67 0.42
CA ALA A 177 15.95 11.15 0.82
C ALA A 177 16.98 11.35 -0.30
N VAL A 178 16.62 11.05 -1.55
CA VAL A 178 17.46 11.26 -2.74
C VAL A 178 17.76 12.75 -2.93
N LEU A 179 16.73 13.61 -2.91
CA LEU A 179 16.92 15.06 -3.06
C LEU A 179 17.80 15.67 -1.96
N LYS A 180 17.62 15.23 -0.71
CA LYS A 180 18.46 15.65 0.41
C LYS A 180 19.91 15.20 0.24
N ARG A 181 20.14 13.97 -0.26
CA ARG A 181 21.48 13.47 -0.58
C ARG A 181 22.15 14.27 -1.70
N MET A 182 21.35 14.78 -2.64
CA MET A 182 21.78 15.71 -3.68
C MET A 182 21.95 17.16 -3.20
N ARG A 183 21.85 17.41 -1.88
CA ARG A 183 22.02 18.73 -1.24
C ARG A 183 20.98 19.78 -1.64
N TYR A 184 19.80 19.35 -2.10
CA TYR A 184 18.68 20.26 -2.33
C TYR A 184 17.97 20.65 -1.04
N ASN A 185 17.43 21.88 -1.01
CA ASN A 185 16.65 22.40 0.11
C ASN A 185 15.20 21.89 0.06
N VAL A 186 15.01 20.65 0.50
CA VAL A 186 13.70 20.01 0.58
C VAL A 186 13.01 20.23 1.93
N PRO A 187 11.67 20.18 1.99
CA PRO A 187 10.94 20.08 3.25
C PRO A 187 11.50 18.95 4.11
N SER A 188 11.50 19.14 5.43
CA SER A 188 11.99 18.12 6.35
C SER A 188 11.21 16.81 6.17
N ILE A 189 11.95 15.70 6.09
CA ILE A 189 11.37 14.36 5.99
C ILE A 189 10.57 14.13 7.29
N PRO A 190 9.23 13.98 7.23
CA PRO A 190 8.45 13.74 8.43
C PRO A 190 8.92 12.42 9.05
N LYS A 191 9.30 12.47 10.33
CA LYS A 191 9.70 11.26 11.06
C LYS A 191 8.44 10.44 11.35
N PHE A 192 8.46 9.14 11.02
CA PHE A 192 7.33 8.24 11.23
C PHE A 192 6.84 8.22 12.69
N LYS A 193 7.74 8.36 13.67
CA LYS A 193 7.41 8.51 15.09
C LYS A 193 6.50 9.70 15.46
N ASN A 194 6.39 10.68 14.55
CA ASN A 194 5.51 11.84 14.71
C ASN A 194 4.16 11.63 14.00
N PHE A 195 3.97 10.51 13.30
CA PHE A 195 2.70 10.18 12.66
C PHE A 195 1.61 10.08 13.74
N ARG A 196 0.53 10.80 13.50
CA ARG A 196 -0.61 10.87 14.39
C ARG A 196 -1.86 11.12 13.57
N LEU A 197 -2.89 10.35 13.85
CA LEU A 197 -4.21 10.49 13.27
C LEU A 197 -4.89 11.78 13.79
N PRO A 198 -5.83 12.33 13.01
CA PRO A 198 -6.64 13.46 13.44
C PRO A 198 -7.35 13.16 14.77
N ASN A 199 -7.55 14.20 15.61
CA ASN A 199 -8.18 14.04 16.93
C ASN A 199 -9.62 13.48 16.86
N ASN A 200 -10.30 13.65 15.71
CA ASN A 200 -11.65 13.15 15.47
C ASN A 200 -11.69 11.75 14.84
N ILE A 201 -10.55 11.04 14.72
CA ILE A 201 -10.50 9.73 14.05
C ILE A 201 -11.44 8.70 14.67
N ILE A 202 -11.59 8.71 16.00
CA ILE A 202 -12.46 7.79 16.74
C ILE A 202 -13.92 8.01 16.35
N PHE A 203 -14.36 9.27 16.30
CA PHE A 203 -15.71 9.63 15.85
C PHE A 203 -15.93 9.25 14.38
N GLY A 204 -14.93 9.49 13.52
CA GLY A 204 -14.99 9.10 12.10
C GLY A 204 -15.15 7.59 11.93
N VAL A 205 -14.34 6.79 12.65
CA VAL A 205 -14.44 5.33 12.65
C VAL A 205 -15.81 4.88 13.18
N ALA A 206 -16.30 5.45 14.29
CA ALA A 206 -17.61 5.11 14.84
C ALA A 206 -18.75 5.37 13.84
N ILE A 207 -18.72 6.51 13.12
CA ILE A 207 -19.70 6.82 12.07
C ILE A 207 -19.63 5.81 10.93
N ILE A 208 -18.43 5.42 10.49
CA ILE A 208 -18.24 4.41 9.43
C ILE A 208 -18.82 3.06 9.87
N PHE A 209 -18.56 2.62 11.10
CA PHE A 209 -19.12 1.38 11.63
C PHE A 209 -20.65 1.44 11.75
N LEU A 210 -21.21 2.56 12.21
CA LEU A 210 -22.66 2.76 12.25
C LEU A 210 -23.27 2.71 10.85
N ALA A 211 -22.69 3.41 9.88
CA ALA A 211 -23.14 3.39 8.50
C ALA A 211 -23.07 1.96 7.91
N THR A 212 -22.00 1.23 8.20
CA THR A 212 -21.82 -0.16 7.77
C THR A 212 -22.86 -1.08 8.40
N PHE A 213 -23.20 -0.89 9.68
CA PHE A 213 -24.25 -1.66 10.35
C PHE A 213 -25.62 -1.43 9.73
N MET A 214 -25.91 -0.20 9.29
CA MET A 214 -27.16 0.12 8.58
C MET A 214 -27.27 -0.59 7.23
N LEU A 215 -26.14 -0.93 6.58
CA LEU A 215 -26.14 -1.68 5.32
C LEU A 215 -26.85 -3.04 5.42
N LYS A 216 -26.84 -3.65 6.62
CA LYS A 216 -27.52 -4.93 6.89
C LYS A 216 -29.02 -4.89 6.56
N TYR A 217 -29.64 -3.72 6.62
CA TYR A 217 -31.09 -3.55 6.43
C TYR A 217 -31.48 -3.12 5.00
N ILE A 218 -30.52 -2.73 4.16
CA ILE A 218 -30.82 -2.10 2.86
C ILE A 218 -30.52 -2.99 1.65
N ASN A 219 -29.96 -4.19 1.81
CA ASN A 219 -29.70 -5.19 0.74
C ASN A 219 -29.04 -4.64 -0.55
N LEU A 220 -28.42 -3.46 -0.50
CA LEU A 220 -27.78 -2.81 -1.66
C LEU A 220 -26.40 -3.40 -1.98
N VAL A 221 -25.68 -3.83 -0.93
CA VAL A 221 -24.31 -4.36 -1.02
C VAL A 221 -24.17 -5.48 0.00
N ASP A 222 -23.33 -6.47 -0.29
CA ASP A 222 -23.01 -7.53 0.67
C ASP A 222 -22.41 -6.95 1.96
N TYR A 223 -23.20 -7.02 3.03
CA TYR A 223 -22.82 -6.52 4.36
C TYR A 223 -21.52 -7.16 4.85
N GLY A 224 -21.34 -8.47 4.64
CA GLY A 224 -20.15 -9.20 5.08
C GLY A 224 -18.88 -8.63 4.46
N THR A 225 -18.89 -8.43 3.15
CA THR A 225 -17.78 -7.83 2.40
C THR A 225 -17.44 -6.44 2.90
N VAL A 226 -18.42 -5.54 3.02
CA VAL A 226 -18.16 -4.16 3.46
C VAL A 226 -17.64 -4.13 4.89
N PHE A 227 -18.26 -4.90 5.79
CA PHE A 227 -17.85 -4.99 7.18
C PHE A 227 -16.41 -5.48 7.33
N SER A 228 -16.02 -6.56 6.65
CA SER A 228 -14.65 -7.07 6.67
C SER A 228 -13.64 -6.04 6.16
N ASN A 229 -13.95 -5.32 5.08
CA ASN A 229 -13.05 -4.26 4.56
C ASN A 229 -12.89 -3.11 5.56
N VAL A 230 -13.98 -2.65 6.19
CA VAL A 230 -13.97 -1.59 7.21
C VAL A 230 -13.16 -2.01 8.44
N VAL A 231 -13.34 -3.24 8.91
CA VAL A 231 -12.57 -3.79 10.04
C VAL A 231 -11.08 -3.80 9.72
N VAL A 232 -10.68 -4.32 8.56
CA VAL A 232 -9.26 -4.42 8.17
C VAL A 232 -8.64 -3.04 7.94
N LEU A 233 -9.36 -2.09 7.34
CA LEU A 233 -8.88 -0.71 7.20
C LEU A 233 -8.69 -0.04 8.55
N THR A 234 -9.65 -0.21 9.45
CA THR A 234 -9.59 0.36 10.81
C THR A 234 -8.41 -0.22 11.57
N PHE A 235 -8.24 -1.54 11.52
CA PHE A 235 -7.08 -2.23 12.07
C PHE A 235 -5.77 -1.67 11.51
N PHE A 236 -5.66 -1.52 10.18
CA PHE A 236 -4.46 -1.00 9.53
C PHE A 236 -4.13 0.43 9.97
N ILE A 237 -5.13 1.31 10.03
CA ILE A 237 -4.97 2.71 10.42
C ILE A 237 -4.45 2.82 11.87
N PHE A 238 -5.05 2.08 12.81
CA PHE A 238 -4.61 2.08 14.19
C PHE A 238 -3.29 1.32 14.39
N PHE A 239 -3.03 0.27 13.63
CA PHE A 239 -1.73 -0.39 13.59
C PHE A 239 -0.62 0.59 13.18
N MET A 240 -0.83 1.41 12.15
CA MET A 240 0.14 2.44 11.75
C MET A 240 0.39 3.48 12.85
N GLN A 241 -0.65 3.90 13.58
CA GLN A 241 -0.47 4.75 14.75
C GLN A 241 0.29 4.04 15.88
N GLY A 242 -0.05 2.79 16.18
CA GLY A 242 0.64 1.99 17.19
C GLY A 242 2.13 1.81 16.88
N MET A 243 2.46 1.53 15.62
CA MET A 243 3.84 1.48 15.15
C MET A 243 4.57 2.81 15.33
N ALA A 244 3.89 3.94 15.12
CA ALA A 244 4.46 5.26 15.40
C ALA A 244 4.71 5.49 16.89
N VAL A 245 3.84 4.98 17.77
CA VAL A 245 4.00 5.00 19.24
C VAL A 245 5.22 4.18 19.66
N ILE A 246 5.35 2.94 19.19
CA ILE A 246 6.52 2.09 19.47
C ILE A 246 7.78 2.80 18.97
N SER A 247 7.76 3.33 17.74
CA SER A 247 8.90 4.08 17.19
C SER A 247 9.28 5.29 18.05
N PHE A 248 8.29 5.99 18.64
CA PHE A 248 8.52 7.09 19.56
C PHE A 248 9.23 6.64 20.85
N PHE A 249 8.73 5.58 21.50
CA PHE A 249 9.32 5.07 22.73
C PHE A 249 10.70 4.43 22.51
N MET A 250 10.91 3.71 21.40
CA MET A 250 12.25 3.19 21.04
C MET A 250 13.27 4.33 20.84
N ASP A 251 12.83 5.47 20.30
CA ASP A 251 13.67 6.66 20.19
C ASP A 251 13.92 7.33 21.55
N LYS A 252 12.91 7.37 22.43
CA LYS A 252 13.03 7.95 23.77
C LYS A 252 14.07 7.24 24.63
N VAL A 253 14.17 5.91 24.51
CA VAL A 253 15.16 5.08 25.24
C VAL A 253 16.50 4.99 24.50
N ASN A 254 16.72 5.79 23.44
CA ASN A 254 17.95 5.77 22.62
C ASN A 254 18.32 4.37 22.08
N MET A 255 17.33 3.54 21.79
CA MET A 255 17.56 2.16 21.33
C MET A 255 18.33 2.13 20.00
N ASN A 256 19.28 1.19 19.88
CA ASN A 256 20.09 1.00 18.68
C ASN A 256 19.22 0.70 17.45
N ARG A 257 19.64 1.20 16.27
CA ARG A 257 18.94 1.01 14.99
C ARG A 257 18.74 -0.47 14.63
N VAL A 258 19.73 -1.32 14.90
CA VAL A 258 19.63 -2.77 14.60
C VAL A 258 18.50 -3.41 15.42
N ILE A 259 18.45 -3.13 16.72
CA ILE A 259 17.42 -3.65 17.63
C ILE A 259 16.03 -3.15 17.21
N LYS A 260 15.92 -1.87 16.82
CA LYS A 260 14.67 -1.31 16.28
C LYS A 260 14.17 -2.07 15.06
N VAL A 261 15.06 -2.38 14.11
CA VAL A 261 14.69 -3.13 12.90
C VAL A 261 14.25 -4.54 13.26
N ILE A 262 14.98 -5.23 14.14
CA ILE A 262 14.62 -6.59 14.58
C ILE A 262 13.24 -6.61 15.24
N LEU A 263 12.95 -5.66 16.14
CA LEU A 263 11.65 -5.57 16.80
C LEU A 263 10.52 -5.29 15.82
N VAL A 264 10.73 -4.37 14.86
CA VAL A 264 9.74 -4.08 13.81
C VAL A 264 9.48 -5.31 12.95
N VAL A 265 10.53 -6.05 12.55
CA VAL A 265 10.37 -7.29 11.78
C VAL A 265 9.64 -8.36 12.60
N PHE A 266 10.00 -8.53 13.87
CA PHE A 266 9.36 -9.51 14.76
C PHE A 266 7.87 -9.23 14.94
N VAL A 267 7.50 -7.96 15.14
CA VAL A 267 6.11 -7.50 15.16
C VAL A 267 5.37 -7.85 13.86
N LEU A 268 6.03 -7.67 12.72
CA LEU A 268 5.42 -7.94 11.41
C LEU A 268 5.30 -9.43 11.09
N LEU A 269 6.05 -10.30 11.75
CA LEU A 269 5.96 -11.74 11.57
C LEU A 269 4.98 -12.41 12.53
N TYR A 270 4.70 -11.77 13.68
CA TYR A 270 3.86 -12.36 14.72
C TYR A 270 2.50 -11.65 14.82
N SER A 271 1.49 -12.22 14.14
CA SER A 271 0.13 -11.66 14.02
C SER A 271 -0.50 -11.20 15.35
N PRO A 272 -0.41 -11.94 16.48
CA PRO A 272 -0.97 -11.45 17.74
C PRO A 272 -0.38 -10.13 18.24
N LEU A 273 0.91 -9.87 17.96
CA LEU A 273 1.54 -8.59 18.31
C LEU A 273 0.96 -7.44 17.46
N MET A 274 0.61 -7.68 16.20
CA MET A 274 -0.02 -6.63 15.38
C MET A 274 -1.35 -6.16 15.98
N ILE A 275 -2.14 -7.08 16.55
CA ILE A 275 -3.39 -6.75 17.25
C ILE A 275 -3.11 -5.88 18.47
N LEU A 276 -2.17 -6.28 19.32
CA LEU A 276 -1.78 -5.47 20.49
C LEU A 276 -1.31 -4.07 20.08
N ILE A 277 -0.58 -3.95 18.98
CA ILE A 277 -0.07 -2.67 18.48
C ILE A 277 -1.19 -1.82 17.91
N SER A 278 -2.14 -2.41 17.19
CA SER A 278 -3.34 -1.70 16.77
C SER A 278 -4.12 -1.16 17.98
N LEU A 279 -4.28 -1.94 19.04
CA LEU A 279 -4.90 -1.49 20.29
C LEU A 279 -4.09 -0.36 20.96
N MET A 280 -2.76 -0.41 20.93
CA MET A 280 -1.91 0.70 21.38
C MET A 280 -2.11 1.98 20.54
N GLY A 281 -2.32 1.84 19.23
CA GLY A 281 -2.61 2.98 18.37
C GLY A 281 -3.99 3.61 18.64
N LEU A 282 -4.98 2.77 18.93
CA LEU A 282 -6.30 3.21 19.38
C LEU A 282 -6.20 3.97 20.70
N THR A 283 -5.49 3.43 21.70
CA THR A 283 -5.32 4.09 23.00
C THR A 283 -4.52 5.39 22.90
N ASP A 284 -3.49 5.47 22.06
CA ASP A 284 -2.76 6.73 21.80
C ASP A 284 -3.65 7.79 21.13
N SER A 285 -4.63 7.37 20.33
CA SER A 285 -5.57 8.30 19.71
C SER A 285 -6.53 8.93 20.74
N ILE A 286 -6.88 8.20 21.80
CA ILE A 286 -7.76 8.67 22.90
C ILE A 286 -6.95 9.46 23.94
N PHE A 287 -5.92 8.83 24.50
CA PHE A 287 -5.23 9.30 25.71
C PHE A 287 -3.92 10.02 25.43
N ASN A 288 -3.43 10.00 24.18
CA ASN A 288 -2.17 10.62 23.81
C ASN A 288 -0.99 10.11 24.65
N LEU A 289 -0.71 8.81 24.55
CA LEU A 289 0.32 8.10 25.32
C LEU A 289 1.69 8.80 25.24
N ARG A 290 2.01 9.42 24.10
CA ARG A 290 3.27 10.14 23.89
C ARG A 290 3.42 11.41 24.74
N LYS A 291 2.33 12.02 25.22
CA LYS A 291 2.38 13.15 26.17
C LYS A 291 2.52 12.67 27.62
N LEU A 292 1.87 11.56 27.97
CA LEU A 292 1.92 10.98 29.32
C LEU A 292 3.33 10.52 29.70
N GLY A 293 4.11 10.07 28.71
CA GLY A 293 5.51 9.73 28.90
C GLY A 293 6.47 10.91 29.08
N ASN A 294 6.03 12.18 29.07
CA ASN A 294 6.93 13.32 29.31
C ASN A 294 6.88 13.83 30.77
N VAL A 295 6.29 13.04 31.67
CA VAL A 295 6.38 13.22 33.13
C VAL A 295 7.63 12.52 33.65
#